data_AF-A0A2K0XYA0-F1
#
_entry.id   AF-A0A2K0XYA0-F1
#
_cell.length_a   1.000
_cell.length_b   1.000
_cell.length_c   1.000
_cell.angle_alpha   90.00
_cell.angle_beta   90.00
_cell.angle_gamma   90.00
#
_symmetry.space_group_name_H-M   'P 1'
#
loop_
_entity.id
_entity.type
_entity.pdbx_description
1 polymer ?
#
loop_
_entity_poly.entity_id
_entity_poly.type
_entity_poly.pdbx_seq_one_letter_code
_entity_poly.pdbx_strand_id
1 'polypeptide(L)'
;MLRVTLPQKIKSLERNDCGMVDFWNGRDRLDATNFVVQPDIIPQQSLGLTHSSEGPAGIDRRGSKLTQRNITPVDIEIAELLYPVLVEAARGAEKLTCLQLIDRAKQRHPDNAAIQKQVPVGLGRRLATVRAFTAPLGYPDLTCLVVQPRTNRPADVFPNPEAEQAKVAAFDWENVEPAFFVQLGEWRKATERRAKCDRGTAVQIVWDYYSANRARMPSAIQQFREILIEEVMGGEDVEQAFAAIVLELTPEMA
;
A
#
# COMPACT_ATOMS: atom_id res chain seq x y z
N MET A 1 -56.57 -13.97 -24.13
CA MET A 1 -55.93 -14.92 -23.20
C MET A 1 -54.57 -15.27 -23.76
N LEU A 2 -53.48 -14.75 -23.19
CA LEU A 2 -52.11 -15.06 -23.59
C LEU A 2 -51.34 -15.45 -22.33
N ARG A 3 -51.01 -16.74 -22.21
CA ARG A 3 -50.14 -17.29 -21.16
C ARG A 3 -48.69 -17.07 -21.59
N VAL A 4 -47.95 -16.27 -20.83
CA VAL A 4 -46.49 -16.17 -20.93
C VAL A 4 -45.89 -17.18 -19.95
N THR A 5 -45.10 -18.11 -20.46
CA THR A 5 -44.36 -19.11 -19.69
C THR A 5 -42.99 -18.55 -19.33
N LEU A 6 -42.73 -18.34 -18.04
CA LEU A 6 -41.42 -17.95 -17.49
C LEU A 6 -40.51 -19.19 -17.33
N PRO A 7 -39.24 -19.16 -17.76
CA PRO A 7 -38.29 -20.20 -17.39
C PRO A 7 -37.73 -20.00 -15.97
N GLN A 8 -37.53 -21.16 -15.35
CA GLN A 8 -37.21 -21.47 -13.96
C GLN A 8 -35.89 -20.90 -13.41
N LYS A 9 -35.98 -20.40 -12.17
CA LYS A 9 -35.04 -20.52 -11.04
C LYS A 9 -33.53 -20.52 -11.35
N ILE A 10 -32.91 -19.36 -11.15
CA ILE A 10 -31.51 -19.26 -10.70
C ILE A 10 -31.47 -19.84 -9.27
N LYS A 11 -30.72 -20.92 -9.09
CA LYS A 11 -30.41 -21.47 -7.76
C LYS A 11 -29.59 -20.43 -7.00
N SER A 12 -30.11 -20.03 -5.84
CA SER A 12 -29.39 -19.27 -4.81
C SER A 12 -28.04 -19.91 -4.53
N LEU A 13 -26.96 -19.19 -4.84
CA LEU A 13 -25.69 -19.35 -4.13
C LEU A 13 -25.89 -18.69 -2.77
N GLU A 14 -26.39 -19.45 -1.79
CA GLU A 14 -26.22 -19.08 -0.39
C GLU A 14 -24.72 -19.14 -0.11
N ARG A 15 -24.05 -17.99 -0.23
CA ARG A 15 -22.64 -17.82 0.17
C ARG A 15 -22.57 -17.87 1.68
N ASN A 16 -21.61 -18.66 2.16
CA ASN A 16 -21.18 -18.79 3.54
C ASN A 16 -20.59 -17.46 4.08
N ASP A 17 -21.41 -16.43 4.24
CA ASP A 17 -20.98 -15.14 4.81
C ASP A 17 -20.97 -15.13 6.35
N CYS A 18 -21.63 -16.08 7.03
CA CYS A 18 -21.68 -16.08 8.50
C CYS A 18 -20.38 -16.58 9.18
N GLY A 19 -19.75 -17.66 8.71
CA GLY A 19 -18.67 -18.31 9.47
C GLY A 19 -17.35 -17.52 9.56
N MET A 20 -17.09 -16.63 8.61
CA MET A 20 -15.78 -15.97 8.49
C MET A 20 -15.73 -14.59 9.16
N VAL A 21 -16.88 -13.96 9.40
CA VAL A 21 -17.00 -12.72 10.18
C VAL A 21 -16.92 -13.02 11.69
N ASP A 22 -17.45 -14.17 12.13
CA ASP A 22 -17.40 -14.61 13.52
C ASP A 22 -15.99 -15.09 13.94
N PHE A 23 -15.23 -15.69 13.01
CA PHE A 23 -13.89 -16.22 13.26
C PHE A 23 -12.84 -15.15 13.58
N TRP A 24 -12.90 -13.98 12.94
CA TRP A 24 -12.00 -12.85 13.23
C TRP A 24 -12.43 -12.05 14.48
N ASN A 25 -13.69 -12.16 14.90
CA ASN A 25 -14.26 -11.48 16.07
C ASN A 25 -14.09 -12.25 17.40
N GLY A 26 -13.23 -13.28 17.43
CA GLY A 26 -12.83 -13.95 18.68
C GLY A 26 -13.92 -14.78 19.36
N ARG A 27 -14.88 -15.30 18.59
CA ARG A 27 -15.84 -16.31 19.06
C ARG A 27 -15.74 -17.54 18.17
N ASP A 28 -14.70 -18.34 18.38
CA ASP A 28 -14.91 -19.78 18.49
C ASP A 28 -13.76 -20.46 19.23
N ARG A 29 -14.18 -21.08 20.33
CA ARG A 29 -13.42 -21.91 21.24
C ARG A 29 -13.75 -23.33 20.84
N LEU A 30 -12.88 -24.01 20.10
CA LEU A 30 -12.92 -25.47 19.98
C LEU A 30 -11.48 -26.02 19.92
N ASP A 31 -11.10 -26.51 21.09
CA ASP A 31 -10.57 -27.85 21.32
C ASP A 31 -9.32 -28.29 20.54
N ALA A 32 -8.22 -28.20 21.29
CA ALA A 32 -7.02 -28.98 21.10
C ALA A 32 -7.35 -30.47 20.97
N THR A 33 -7.08 -31.08 19.83
CA THR A 33 -6.65 -32.48 19.80
C THR A 33 -5.84 -32.81 18.54
N ASN A 34 -4.63 -33.29 18.79
CA ASN A 34 -3.78 -34.15 17.94
C ASN A 34 -3.33 -33.64 16.56
N PHE A 35 -2.06 -33.23 16.49
CA PHE A 35 -1.22 -33.61 15.35
C PHE A 35 0.13 -34.15 15.84
N VAL A 36 0.37 -35.41 15.46
CA VAL A 36 1.57 -36.20 15.72
C VAL A 36 2.72 -35.64 14.90
N VAL A 37 3.85 -35.39 15.56
CA VAL A 37 5.13 -34.98 14.94
C VAL A 37 5.78 -36.20 14.28
N GLN A 38 6.19 -36.08 13.02
CA GLN A 38 7.24 -36.93 12.44
C GLN A 38 8.44 -36.05 12.05
N PRO A 39 9.68 -36.40 12.46
CA PRO A 39 10.87 -35.68 12.05
C PRO A 39 11.56 -36.31 10.84
N ASP A 40 12.51 -35.54 10.30
CA ASP A 40 13.61 -35.90 9.39
C ASP A 40 13.31 -35.91 7.87
N ILE A 41 14.02 -35.02 7.15
CA ILE A 41 15.27 -35.33 6.45
C ILE A 41 15.80 -34.03 5.80
N ILE A 42 17.00 -33.60 6.20
CA ILE A 42 17.81 -32.60 5.51
C ILE A 42 18.96 -33.34 4.83
N PRO A 43 19.26 -33.08 3.54
CA PRO A 43 20.59 -33.30 3.00
C PRO A 43 21.32 -31.97 2.77
N GLN A 44 22.45 -31.81 3.45
CA GLN A 44 23.49 -30.85 3.09
C GLN A 44 24.30 -31.36 1.90
N GLN A 45 24.70 -30.47 0.98
CA GLN A 45 26.00 -30.56 0.28
C GLN A 45 26.55 -29.16 -0.04
N SER A 46 27.87 -29.11 -0.14
CA SER A 46 28.79 -28.00 0.08
C SER A 46 29.54 -27.52 -1.18
N LEU A 47 29.93 -26.24 -1.15
CA LEU A 47 31.19 -25.60 -1.62
C LEU A 47 31.70 -25.78 -3.06
N GLY A 48 31.94 -24.63 -3.70
CA GLY A 48 32.88 -24.46 -4.83
C GLY A 48 33.19 -22.98 -5.10
N LEU A 49 34.37 -22.52 -4.67
CA LEU A 49 34.98 -21.22 -4.96
C LEU A 49 35.94 -21.34 -6.16
N THR A 50 35.94 -20.39 -7.11
CA THR A 50 37.14 -19.94 -7.85
C THR A 50 37.04 -18.51 -8.40
N HIS A 51 38.03 -17.70 -8.02
CA HIS A 51 38.68 -16.49 -8.56
C HIS A 51 38.22 -15.66 -9.79
N SER A 52 38.20 -14.32 -9.55
CA SER A 52 38.85 -13.17 -10.25
C SER A 52 38.66 -12.89 -11.77
N SER A 53 38.19 -11.68 -12.10
CA SER A 53 38.93 -10.65 -12.88
C SER A 53 38.13 -9.32 -13.01
N GLU A 54 38.86 -8.22 -13.16
CA GLU A 54 38.41 -6.82 -13.06
C GLU A 54 37.94 -6.18 -14.41
N GLY A 55 36.96 -5.27 -14.31
CA GLY A 55 36.77 -4.07 -15.16
C GLY A 55 35.78 -4.13 -16.34
N PRO A 56 35.19 -3.00 -16.82
CA PRO A 56 35.06 -1.66 -16.23
C PRO A 56 33.61 -1.06 -16.25
N ALA A 57 33.42 0.03 -15.48
CA ALA A 57 32.41 1.09 -15.66
C ALA A 57 30.93 0.67 -15.84
N GLY A 58 30.33 0.11 -14.79
CA GLY A 58 28.88 -0.03 -14.68
C GLY A 58 28.27 1.17 -13.95
N ILE A 59 27.44 1.93 -14.66
CA ILE A 59 26.45 2.89 -14.15
C ILE A 59 25.93 2.43 -12.79
N ASP A 60 26.09 3.26 -11.75
CA ASP A 60 25.59 2.98 -10.39
C ASP A 60 24.06 2.85 -10.43
N ARG A 61 23.60 1.61 -10.62
CA ARG A 61 22.19 1.18 -10.49
C ARG A 61 21.80 1.03 -9.01
N ARG A 62 22.22 1.95 -8.13
CA ARG A 62 21.60 2.14 -6.81
C ARG A 62 20.52 3.22 -6.81
N GLY A 63 19.90 3.45 -7.97
CA GLY A 63 18.56 4.03 -8.04
C GLY A 63 17.54 3.04 -7.50
N SER A 64 17.04 3.32 -6.29
CA SER A 64 15.73 2.91 -5.74
C SER A 64 15.22 1.53 -6.17
N LYS A 65 15.38 0.54 -5.29
CA LYS A 65 14.77 -0.79 -5.39
C LYS A 65 13.25 -0.77 -5.12
N LEU A 66 12.55 0.31 -5.51
CA LEU A 66 11.10 0.34 -5.67
C LEU A 66 10.77 -0.21 -7.06
N THR A 67 11.02 -1.50 -7.25
CA THR A 67 10.57 -2.25 -8.43
C THR A 67 9.06 -2.04 -8.59
N GLN A 68 8.68 -1.49 -9.75
CA GLN A 68 7.33 -1.16 -10.22
C GLN A 68 6.19 -1.81 -9.41
N ARG A 69 5.72 -1.10 -8.39
CA ARG A 69 4.53 -1.47 -7.64
C ARG A 69 3.28 -1.15 -8.47
N ASN A 70 2.26 -1.99 -8.34
CA ASN A 70 0.96 -1.71 -8.94
C ASN A 70 0.27 -0.56 -8.18
N ILE A 71 0.17 0.61 -8.81
CA ILE A 71 -0.69 1.69 -8.33
C ILE A 71 -2.14 1.18 -8.38
N THR A 72 -2.83 1.19 -7.24
CA THR A 72 -4.25 0.78 -7.09
C THR A 72 -5.19 1.97 -7.28
N PRO A 73 -6.51 1.75 -7.49
CA PRO A 73 -7.49 2.85 -7.51
C PRO A 73 -7.47 3.71 -6.23
N VAL A 74 -7.31 3.09 -5.06
CA VAL A 74 -7.24 3.81 -3.77
C VAL A 74 -5.94 4.59 -3.66
N ASP A 75 -4.82 4.09 -4.22
CA ASP A 75 -3.57 4.86 -4.30
C ASP A 75 -3.77 6.18 -5.04
N ILE A 76 -4.45 6.13 -6.18
CA ILE A 76 -4.73 7.29 -7.02
C ILE A 76 -5.66 8.26 -6.28
N GLU A 77 -6.76 7.73 -5.72
CA GLU A 77 -7.74 8.55 -5.00
C GLU A 77 -7.11 9.28 -3.81
N ILE A 78 -6.37 8.58 -2.95
CA ILE A 78 -5.72 9.23 -1.81
C ILE A 78 -4.61 10.19 -2.27
N ALA A 79 -3.80 9.83 -3.27
CA ALA A 79 -2.76 10.72 -3.78
C ALA A 79 -3.34 12.02 -4.36
N GLU A 80 -4.48 11.96 -5.04
CA GLU A 80 -5.23 13.12 -5.53
C GLU A 80 -5.58 14.09 -4.39
N LEU A 81 -6.03 13.56 -3.25
CA LEU A 81 -6.47 14.35 -2.11
C LEU A 81 -5.30 14.88 -1.27
N LEU A 82 -4.18 14.16 -1.24
CA LEU A 82 -2.97 14.57 -0.52
C LEU A 82 -2.16 15.63 -1.26
N TYR A 83 -2.12 15.57 -2.60
CA TYR A 83 -1.25 16.42 -3.41
C TYR A 83 -1.49 17.93 -3.17
N PRO A 84 -2.72 18.48 -3.19
CA PRO A 84 -2.96 19.89 -2.91
C PRO A 84 -2.50 20.32 -1.51
N VAL A 85 -2.67 19.43 -0.51
CA VAL A 85 -2.22 19.70 0.86
C VAL A 85 -0.69 19.78 0.93
N LEU A 86 0.01 18.91 0.20
CA LEU A 86 1.48 18.93 0.11
C LEU A 86 1.99 20.18 -0.63
N VAL A 87 1.34 20.57 -1.73
CA VAL A 87 1.70 21.79 -2.48
C VAL A 87 1.53 23.05 -1.63
N GLU A 88 0.46 23.13 -0.84
CA GLU A 88 0.28 24.25 0.08
C GLU A 88 1.33 24.28 1.19
N ALA A 89 1.66 23.11 1.75
CA ALA A 89 2.74 23.00 2.72
C ALA A 89 4.09 23.43 2.09
N ALA A 90 4.35 23.05 0.84
CA ALA A 90 5.53 23.48 0.10
C ALA A 90 5.61 25.01 -0.01
N ARG A 91 4.52 25.65 -0.44
CA ARG A 91 4.43 27.13 -0.56
C ARG A 91 4.63 27.83 0.79
N GLY A 92 4.16 27.24 1.88
CA GLY A 92 4.35 27.75 3.24
C GLY A 92 5.69 27.37 3.89
N ALA A 93 6.56 26.62 3.19
CA ALA A 93 7.75 25.98 3.76
C ALA A 93 7.46 25.19 5.06
N GLU A 94 6.28 24.60 5.14
CA GLU A 94 5.77 23.90 6.32
C GLU A 94 6.10 22.40 6.27
N LYS A 95 6.47 21.85 7.44
CA LYS A 95 6.64 20.41 7.64
C LYS A 95 5.38 19.84 8.29
N LEU A 96 4.95 18.67 7.84
CA LEU A 96 3.75 17.99 8.34
C LEU A 96 4.10 16.61 8.87
N THR A 97 3.53 16.23 10.01
CA THR A 97 3.48 14.83 10.39
C THR A 97 2.49 14.07 9.50
N CYS A 98 2.64 12.74 9.42
CA CYS A 98 1.68 11.88 8.71
C CYS A 98 0.23 12.13 9.17
N LEU A 99 0.02 12.30 10.48
CA LEU A 99 -1.30 12.58 11.04
C LEU A 99 -1.83 13.95 10.60
N GLN A 100 -1.01 15.00 10.69
CA GLN A 100 -1.42 16.34 10.25
C GLN A 100 -1.77 16.39 8.76
N LEU A 101 -1.01 15.67 7.92
CA LEU A 101 -1.30 15.57 6.50
C LEU A 101 -2.67 14.90 6.26
N ILE A 102 -2.93 13.76 6.91
CA ILE A 102 -4.21 13.06 6.83
C ILE A 102 -5.35 13.93 7.33
N ASP A 103 -5.20 14.56 8.49
CA ASP A 103 -6.25 15.37 9.11
C ASP A 103 -6.65 16.57 8.23
N ARG A 104 -5.67 17.23 7.61
CA ARG A 104 -5.94 18.31 6.66
C ARG A 104 -6.70 17.82 5.42
N ALA A 105 -6.30 16.67 4.87
CA ALA A 105 -7.02 16.09 3.74
C ALA A 105 -8.45 15.68 4.13
N LYS A 106 -8.65 15.10 5.31
CA LYS A 106 -9.98 14.78 5.85
C LYS A 106 -10.86 16.02 6.03
N GLN A 107 -10.30 17.11 6.54
CA GLN A 107 -11.04 18.36 6.74
C GLN A 107 -11.51 18.99 5.42
N ARG A 108 -10.71 18.87 4.34
CA ARG A 108 -11.09 19.36 3.01
C ARG A 108 -12.13 18.50 2.32
N HIS A 109 -12.16 17.22 2.64
CA HIS A 109 -12.97 16.23 1.97
C HIS A 109 -13.79 15.42 2.99
N PRO A 110 -14.71 16.08 3.73
CA PRO A 110 -15.52 15.41 4.76
C PRO A 110 -16.37 14.28 4.19
N ASP A 111 -16.81 14.40 2.93
CA ASP A 111 -17.70 13.45 2.27
C ASP A 111 -16.97 12.30 1.54
N ASN A 112 -15.63 12.34 1.48
CA ASN A 112 -14.86 11.29 0.80
C ASN A 112 -14.55 10.13 1.76
N ALA A 113 -15.21 8.99 1.57
CA ALA A 113 -15.05 7.84 2.47
C ALA A 113 -13.63 7.27 2.51
N ALA A 114 -12.87 7.30 1.41
CA ALA A 114 -11.53 6.75 1.35
C ALA A 114 -10.57 7.52 2.26
N ILE A 115 -10.56 8.86 2.18
CA ILE A 115 -9.70 9.67 3.04
C ILE A 115 -10.16 9.67 4.49
N GLN A 116 -11.47 9.60 4.77
CA GLN A 116 -11.98 9.52 6.15
C GLN A 116 -11.53 8.23 6.85
N LYS A 117 -11.44 7.12 6.12
CA LYS A 117 -10.90 5.84 6.61
C LYS A 117 -9.38 5.81 6.68
N GLN A 118 -8.68 6.70 5.97
CA GLN A 118 -7.21 6.69 5.94
C GLN A 118 -6.64 6.89 7.35
N VAL A 119 -5.68 6.03 7.68
CA VAL A 119 -4.87 6.05 8.90
C VAL A 119 -3.39 6.23 8.51
N PRO A 120 -2.46 6.46 9.45
CA PRO A 120 -1.04 6.54 9.10
C PRO A 120 -0.52 5.31 8.36
N VAL A 121 -1.14 4.15 8.61
CA VAL A 121 -0.81 2.90 7.92
C VAL A 121 -1.23 2.95 6.45
N GLY A 122 -0.34 2.54 5.56
CA GLY A 122 -0.43 2.57 4.11
C GLY A 122 -0.07 3.93 3.51
N LEU A 123 0.11 4.98 4.33
CA LEU A 123 0.34 6.33 3.83
C LEU A 123 1.65 6.44 3.05
N GLY A 124 2.70 5.74 3.47
CA GLY A 124 3.99 5.75 2.77
C GLY A 124 3.87 5.29 1.31
N ARG A 125 2.99 4.31 1.05
CA ARG A 125 2.67 3.87 -0.31
C ARG A 125 1.88 4.91 -1.09
N ARG A 126 0.87 5.54 -0.47
CA ARG A 126 0.10 6.62 -1.13
C ARG A 126 1.00 7.79 -1.51
N LEU A 127 1.97 8.12 -0.65
CA LEU A 127 3.00 9.12 -0.92
C LEU A 127 3.96 8.68 -2.04
N ALA A 128 4.25 7.38 -2.15
CA ALA A 128 5.04 6.85 -3.27
C ALA A 128 4.34 7.05 -4.62
N THR A 129 3.00 7.10 -4.67
CA THR A 129 2.24 7.45 -5.88
C THR A 129 2.47 8.89 -6.31
N VAL A 130 2.52 9.83 -5.36
CA VAL A 130 2.92 11.22 -5.64
C VAL A 130 4.35 11.26 -6.18
N ARG A 131 5.27 10.52 -5.55
CA ARG A 131 6.67 10.41 -5.99
C ARG A 131 6.80 9.79 -7.38
N ALA A 132 5.94 8.84 -7.73
CA ALA A 132 5.94 8.19 -9.04
C ALA A 132 5.62 9.17 -10.19
N PHE A 133 4.94 10.28 -9.90
CA PHE A 133 4.76 11.37 -10.84
C PHE A 133 5.96 12.32 -10.89
N THR A 134 6.48 12.73 -9.73
CA THR A 134 7.55 13.76 -9.67
C THR A 134 8.92 13.22 -10.11
N ALA A 135 9.27 11.99 -9.75
CA ALA A 135 10.61 11.44 -9.96
C ALA A 135 11.02 11.31 -11.44
N PRO A 136 10.18 10.78 -12.36
CA PRO A 136 10.54 10.69 -13.78
C PRO A 136 10.75 12.06 -14.45
N LEU A 137 10.11 13.11 -13.91
CA LEU A 137 10.20 14.48 -14.41
C LEU A 137 11.36 15.26 -13.77
N GLY A 138 12.08 14.67 -12.82
CA GLY A 138 13.15 15.33 -12.07
C GLY A 138 12.66 16.44 -11.15
N TYR A 139 11.38 16.44 -10.78
CA TYR A 139 10.81 17.43 -9.87
C TYR A 139 11.23 17.14 -8.42
N PRO A 140 11.32 18.17 -7.57
CA PRO A 140 11.58 17.98 -6.14
C PRO A 140 10.55 17.06 -5.49
N ASP A 141 10.97 16.28 -4.51
CA ASP A 141 10.10 15.30 -3.87
C ASP A 141 9.28 15.91 -2.73
N LEU A 142 8.00 16.25 -3.00
CA LEU A 142 7.04 16.77 -2.00
C LEU A 142 6.96 15.93 -0.72
N THR A 143 7.23 14.62 -0.81
CA THR A 143 7.13 13.73 0.35
C THR A 143 8.21 14.01 1.40
N CYS A 144 9.25 14.79 1.07
CA CYS A 144 10.26 15.25 2.05
C CYS A 144 9.68 16.21 3.11
N LEU A 145 8.49 16.78 2.88
CA LEU A 145 7.77 17.61 3.84
C LEU A 145 7.08 16.77 4.93
N VAL A 146 6.91 15.47 4.70
CA VAL A 146 6.27 14.56 5.65
C VAL A 146 7.32 14.03 6.63
N VAL A 147 7.20 14.43 7.89
CA VAL A 147 8.20 14.18 8.93
C VAL A 147 7.68 13.28 10.05
N GLN A 148 8.61 12.61 10.72
CA GLN A 148 8.30 11.84 11.92
C GLN A 148 8.13 12.78 13.13
N PRO A 149 7.14 12.57 14.01
CA PRO A 149 6.86 13.47 15.13
C PRO A 149 8.03 13.68 16.10
N ARG A 150 8.87 12.64 16.30
CA ARG A 150 9.95 12.68 17.30
C ARG A 150 11.22 13.35 16.78
N THR A 151 11.58 13.11 15.53
CA THR A 151 12.84 13.58 14.95
C THR A 151 12.67 14.86 14.15
N ASN A 152 11.44 15.20 13.78
CA ASN A 152 11.11 16.30 12.85
C ASN A 152 11.88 16.20 11.51
N ARG A 153 12.26 14.97 11.15
CA ARG A 153 12.92 14.62 9.90
C ARG A 153 12.01 13.72 9.07
N PRO A 154 12.08 13.81 7.74
CA PRO A 154 11.42 12.83 6.89
C PRO A 154 12.07 11.46 7.07
N ALA A 155 11.41 10.42 6.56
CA ALA A 155 11.98 9.06 6.58
C ALA A 155 13.38 9.05 5.91
N ASP A 156 14.23 8.08 6.28
CA ASP A 156 15.67 7.98 5.91
C ASP A 156 15.95 7.77 4.41
N VAL A 157 14.97 8.03 3.57
CA VAL A 157 15.07 8.01 2.10
C VAL A 157 15.77 9.27 1.56
N PHE A 158 15.95 10.31 2.39
CA PHE A 158 16.54 11.60 1.99
C PHE A 158 17.95 11.78 2.57
N PRO A 159 19.01 11.78 1.75
CA PRO A 159 20.38 12.00 2.22
C PRO A 159 20.60 13.41 2.80
N ASN A 160 19.90 14.41 2.25
CA ASN A 160 19.92 15.79 2.73
C ASN A 160 18.50 16.37 2.65
N PRO A 161 17.66 16.13 3.68
CA PRO A 161 16.26 16.50 3.65
C PRO A 161 16.06 18.02 3.65
N GLU A 162 16.92 18.79 4.32
CA GLU A 162 16.83 20.25 4.35
C GLU A 162 17.05 20.86 2.96
N ALA A 163 18.02 20.35 2.20
CA ALA A 163 18.26 20.81 0.84
C ALA A 163 17.08 20.48 -0.10
N GLU A 164 16.49 19.29 0.04
CA GLU A 164 15.32 18.90 -0.76
C GLU A 164 14.08 19.74 -0.40
N GLN A 165 13.86 20.00 0.89
CA GLN A 165 12.79 20.88 1.38
C GLN A 165 12.94 22.30 0.82
N ALA A 166 14.16 22.83 0.76
CA ALA A 166 14.43 24.14 0.16
C ALA A 166 14.10 24.16 -1.34
N LYS A 167 14.45 23.09 -2.10
CA LYS A 167 14.05 22.97 -3.51
C LYS A 167 12.54 22.93 -3.66
N VAL A 168 11.86 22.12 -2.84
CA VAL A 168 10.40 22.00 -2.83
C VAL A 168 9.75 23.36 -2.58
N ALA A 169 10.24 24.14 -1.61
CA ALA A 169 9.69 25.46 -1.32
C ALA A 169 9.93 26.49 -2.43
N ALA A 170 11.04 26.40 -3.15
CA ALA A 170 11.40 27.32 -4.24
C ALA A 170 10.81 26.92 -5.60
N PHE A 171 10.25 25.72 -5.73
CA PHE A 171 9.76 25.19 -6.99
C PHE A 171 8.37 25.74 -7.33
N ASP A 172 8.14 26.00 -8.63
CA ASP A 172 6.87 26.50 -9.12
C ASP A 172 5.86 25.36 -9.32
N TRP A 173 5.02 25.15 -8.30
CA TRP A 173 4.00 24.10 -8.29
C TRP A 173 2.75 24.45 -9.10
N GLU A 174 2.49 25.73 -9.41
CA GLU A 174 1.27 26.14 -10.13
C GLU A 174 1.23 25.56 -11.55
N ASN A 175 2.39 25.50 -12.21
CA ASN A 175 2.50 24.98 -13.57
C ASN A 175 2.54 23.44 -13.66
N VAL A 176 2.68 22.74 -12.52
CA VAL A 176 2.79 21.28 -12.48
C VAL A 176 1.46 20.60 -12.13
N GLU A 177 0.61 21.29 -11.35
CA GLU A 177 -0.67 20.76 -10.88
C GLU A 177 -1.58 20.23 -12.01
N PRO A 178 -1.76 20.90 -13.16
CA PRO A 178 -2.57 20.34 -14.26
C PRO A 178 -2.01 19.03 -14.83
N ALA A 179 -0.68 18.92 -14.95
CA ALA A 179 -0.04 17.71 -15.47
C ALA A 179 -0.19 16.53 -14.53
N PHE A 180 -0.21 16.78 -13.22
CA PHE A 180 -0.46 15.75 -12.22
C PHE A 180 -1.85 15.13 -12.38
N PHE A 181 -2.90 15.94 -12.48
CA PHE A 181 -4.27 15.42 -12.65
C PHE A 181 -4.48 14.68 -13.97
N VAL A 182 -3.80 15.12 -15.06
CA VAL A 182 -3.79 14.37 -16.32
C VAL A 182 -3.17 12.98 -16.12
N GLN A 183 -2.02 12.89 -15.44
CA GLN A 183 -1.36 11.62 -15.16
C GLN A 183 -2.23 10.69 -14.29
N LEU A 184 -2.92 11.23 -13.28
CA LEU A 184 -3.87 10.46 -12.47
C LEU A 184 -4.99 9.87 -13.35
N GLY A 185 -5.51 10.63 -14.31
CA GLY A 185 -6.51 10.15 -15.27
C GLY A 185 -6.02 8.97 -16.10
N GLU A 186 -4.76 9.01 -16.56
CA GLU A 186 -4.14 7.89 -17.29
C GLU A 186 -3.92 6.66 -16.40
N TRP A 187 -3.50 6.85 -15.16
CA TRP A 187 -3.41 5.76 -14.20
C TRP A 187 -4.78 5.15 -13.88
N ARG A 188 -5.85 5.95 -13.74
CA ARG A 188 -7.21 5.41 -13.53
C ARG A 188 -7.61 4.49 -14.68
N LYS A 189 -7.47 4.95 -15.92
CA LYS A 189 -7.76 4.13 -17.12
C LYS A 189 -6.94 2.85 -17.14
N ALA A 190 -5.66 2.92 -16.74
CA ALA A 190 -4.80 1.74 -16.67
C ALA A 190 -5.24 0.76 -15.57
N THR A 191 -5.69 1.25 -14.41
CA THR A 191 -6.19 0.41 -13.30
C THR A 191 -7.55 -0.20 -13.58
N GLU A 192 -8.44 0.48 -14.30
CA GLU A 192 -9.73 -0.09 -14.72
C GLU A 192 -9.56 -1.29 -15.65
N ARG A 193 -8.50 -1.30 -16.44
CA ARG A 193 -8.15 -2.44 -17.32
C ARG A 193 -7.62 -3.65 -16.54
N ARG A 194 -7.28 -3.51 -15.25
CA ARG A 194 -6.83 -4.61 -14.39
C ARG A 194 -8.03 -5.30 -13.76
N ALA A 195 -7.96 -6.63 -13.66
CA ALA A 195 -9.05 -7.41 -13.10
C ALA A 195 -9.21 -7.11 -11.60
N LYS A 196 -10.30 -6.41 -11.25
CA LYS A 196 -10.78 -6.31 -9.87
C LYS A 196 -11.39 -7.64 -9.46
N CYS A 197 -11.04 -8.17 -8.29
CA CYS A 197 -11.72 -9.33 -7.74
C CYS A 197 -12.87 -8.88 -6.82
N ASP A 198 -13.90 -9.72 -6.69
CA ASP A 198 -14.97 -9.44 -5.74
C ASP A 198 -14.51 -9.65 -4.29
N ARG A 199 -15.22 -9.04 -3.34
CA ARG A 199 -14.87 -9.09 -1.92
C ARG A 199 -14.72 -10.53 -1.42
N GLY A 200 -15.57 -11.46 -1.84
CA GLY A 200 -15.49 -12.86 -1.40
C GLY A 200 -14.16 -13.49 -1.79
N THR A 201 -13.74 -13.30 -3.04
CA THR A 201 -12.44 -13.75 -3.55
C THR A 201 -11.28 -13.07 -2.80
N ALA A 202 -11.34 -11.76 -2.60
CA ALA A 202 -10.29 -11.02 -1.90
C ALA A 202 -10.12 -11.48 -0.44
N VAL A 203 -11.22 -11.72 0.27
CA VAL A 203 -11.18 -12.22 1.65
C VAL A 203 -10.50 -13.59 1.70
N GLN A 204 -10.82 -14.49 0.77
CA GLN A 204 -10.21 -15.81 0.69
C GLN A 204 -8.69 -15.70 0.45
N ILE A 205 -8.28 -14.87 -0.51
CA ILE A 205 -6.86 -14.62 -0.83
C ILE A 205 -6.10 -14.10 0.41
N VAL A 206 -6.65 -13.09 1.09
CA VAL A 206 -6.04 -12.50 2.29
C VAL A 206 -5.95 -13.53 3.41
N TRP A 207 -6.99 -14.34 3.60
CA TRP A 207 -7.02 -15.40 4.62
C TRP A 207 -5.99 -16.49 4.36
N ASP A 208 -5.92 -17.00 3.14
CA ASP A 208 -4.99 -18.08 2.77
C ASP A 208 -3.55 -17.62 2.99
N TYR A 209 -3.24 -16.39 2.57
CA TYR A 209 -1.92 -15.80 2.79
C TYR A 209 -1.62 -15.59 4.28
N TYR A 210 -2.55 -15.03 5.05
CA TYR A 210 -2.35 -14.84 6.49
C TYR A 210 -2.13 -16.17 7.22
N SER A 211 -2.95 -17.18 6.92
CA SER A 211 -2.90 -18.49 7.58
C SER A 211 -1.58 -19.20 7.33
N ALA A 212 -1.09 -19.17 6.09
CA ALA A 212 0.21 -19.74 5.72
C ALA A 212 1.40 -19.02 6.39
N ASN A 213 1.27 -17.73 6.67
CA ASN A 213 2.36 -16.89 7.18
C ASN A 213 2.22 -16.46 8.64
N ARG A 214 1.19 -16.95 9.34
CA ARG A 214 0.76 -16.48 10.67
C ARG A 214 1.90 -16.39 11.70
N ALA A 215 2.80 -17.36 11.70
CA ALA A 215 3.93 -17.43 12.65
C ALA A 215 4.92 -16.25 12.52
N ARG A 216 4.98 -15.61 11.34
CA ARG A 216 5.90 -14.51 11.03
C ARG A 216 5.23 -13.14 11.06
N MET A 217 3.92 -13.09 11.31
CA MET A 217 3.14 -11.86 11.22
C MET A 217 2.96 -11.21 12.61
N PRO A 218 3.10 -9.88 12.73
CA PRO A 218 2.76 -9.17 13.95
C PRO A 218 1.28 -9.40 14.33
N SER A 219 0.98 -9.57 15.61
CA SER A 219 -0.41 -9.77 16.07
C SER A 219 -1.33 -8.59 15.75
N ALA A 220 -0.78 -7.37 15.69
CA ALA A 220 -1.52 -6.16 15.33
C ALA A 220 -2.04 -6.16 13.88
N ILE A 221 -1.51 -7.03 12.99
CA ILE A 221 -1.90 -7.05 11.57
C ILE A 221 -3.40 -7.33 11.37
N GLN A 222 -4.01 -8.03 12.32
CA GLN A 222 -5.43 -8.40 12.30
C GLN A 222 -6.34 -7.17 12.26
N GLN A 223 -5.91 -6.05 12.83
CA GLN A 223 -6.66 -4.79 12.86
C GLN A 223 -6.78 -4.16 11.47
N PHE A 224 -5.92 -4.55 10.51
CA PHE A 224 -5.87 -4.00 9.16
C PHE A 224 -6.52 -4.90 8.12
N ARG A 225 -7.32 -5.90 8.56
CA ARG A 225 -8.01 -6.85 7.69
C ARG A 225 -8.82 -6.17 6.58
N GLU A 226 -9.66 -5.21 6.92
CA GLU A 226 -10.50 -4.54 5.91
C GLU A 226 -9.65 -3.76 4.91
N ILE A 227 -8.55 -3.14 5.36
CA ILE A 227 -7.61 -2.46 4.45
C ILE A 227 -6.99 -3.47 3.49
N LEU A 228 -6.46 -4.59 3.98
CA LEU A 228 -5.87 -5.64 3.15
C LEU A 228 -6.86 -6.17 2.09
N ILE A 229 -8.12 -6.36 2.47
CA ILE A 229 -9.17 -6.79 1.54
C ILE A 229 -9.42 -5.72 0.48
N GLU A 230 -9.57 -4.45 0.88
CA GLU A 230 -9.76 -3.33 -0.04
C GLU A 230 -8.57 -3.21 -1.03
N GLU A 231 -7.34 -3.46 -0.59
CA GLU A 231 -6.15 -3.49 -1.46
C GLU A 231 -6.19 -4.60 -2.51
N VAL A 232 -6.48 -5.83 -2.08
CA VAL A 232 -6.52 -6.99 -2.98
C VAL A 232 -7.70 -6.86 -3.96
N MET A 233 -8.84 -6.33 -3.51
CA MET A 233 -9.96 -5.96 -4.41
C MET A 233 -9.54 -4.91 -5.44
N GLY A 234 -8.67 -3.97 -5.03
CA GLY A 234 -8.07 -2.95 -5.89
C GLY A 234 -7.02 -3.48 -6.88
N GLY A 235 -6.70 -4.79 -6.82
CA GLY A 235 -5.73 -5.45 -7.70
C GLY A 235 -4.29 -5.40 -7.19
N GLU A 236 -4.07 -5.06 -5.92
CA GLU A 236 -2.77 -5.23 -5.28
C GLU A 236 -2.47 -6.73 -5.08
N ASP A 237 -1.20 -7.09 -5.22
CA ASP A 237 -0.74 -8.43 -4.86
C ASP A 237 -0.79 -8.63 -3.33
N VAL A 238 -1.24 -9.79 -2.88
CA VAL A 238 -1.45 -10.04 -1.44
C VAL A 238 -0.14 -9.97 -0.65
N GLU A 239 0.97 -10.47 -1.18
CA GLU A 239 2.26 -10.39 -0.50
C GLU A 239 2.69 -8.92 -0.35
N GLN A 240 2.51 -8.11 -1.41
CA GLN A 240 2.81 -6.67 -1.38
C GLN A 240 1.90 -5.86 -0.46
N ALA A 241 0.62 -6.24 -0.35
CA ALA A 241 -0.32 -5.63 0.58
C ALA A 241 0.09 -5.88 2.04
N PHE A 242 0.43 -7.13 2.37
CA PHE A 242 0.93 -7.49 3.69
C PHE A 242 2.28 -6.84 4.01
N ALA A 243 3.24 -6.89 3.09
CA ALA A 243 4.57 -6.31 3.28
C ALA A 243 4.52 -4.81 3.61
N ALA A 244 3.63 -4.07 2.95
CA ALA A 244 3.44 -2.64 3.20
C ALA A 244 3.01 -2.35 4.65
N ILE A 245 2.05 -3.11 5.16
CA ILE A 245 1.53 -2.92 6.51
C ILE A 245 2.52 -3.41 7.56
N VAL A 246 3.19 -4.55 7.32
CA VAL A 246 4.20 -5.09 8.23
C VAL A 246 5.36 -4.10 8.41
N LEU A 247 5.84 -3.49 7.32
CA LEU A 247 6.91 -2.49 7.36
C LEU A 247 6.59 -1.32 8.30
N GLU A 248 5.33 -0.91 8.37
CA GLU A 248 4.90 0.21 9.21
C GLU A 248 4.57 -0.22 10.65
N LEU A 249 4.17 -1.47 10.87
CA LEU A 249 3.93 -2.04 12.19
C LEU A 249 5.20 -2.45 12.94
N THR A 250 6.31 -2.61 12.21
CA THR A 250 7.60 -2.97 12.79
C THR A 250 8.61 -1.83 12.62
N PRO A 251 8.47 -0.73 13.38
CA PRO A 251 9.43 0.38 13.31
C PRO A 251 10.80 0.05 13.93
N GLU A 252 11.09 -1.19 14.35
CA GLU A 252 12.39 -1.57 14.92
C GLU A 252 13.21 -2.41 13.94
N MET A 253 13.99 -1.72 13.10
CA MET A 253 15.39 -2.01 12.73
C MET A 253 15.96 -0.98 11.73
N ALA A 254 15.59 0.30 11.86
CA ALA A 254 16.24 1.42 11.18
C ALA A 254 16.59 2.51 12.21
#